data_AF-A0A1G9BJT6-F1
#
_entry.id   AF-A0A1G9BJT6-F1
#
_cell.length_a   1.000
_cell.length_b   1.000
_cell.length_c   1.000
_cell.angle_alpha   90.00
_cell.angle_beta   90.00
_cell.angle_gamma   90.00
#
_symmetry.space_group_name_H-M   'P 1'
#
loop_
_entity.id
_entity.type
_entity.pdbx_description
1 polymer ?
#
loop_
_entity_poly.entity_id
_entity_poly.type
_entity_poly.pdbx_seq_one_letter_code
_entity_poly.pdbx_strand_id
1 'polypeptide(L)' 'MDSSKTLTERFLVALFRRGQAPYLPISYLKEQGDKVLSKGETDKLLTMLTEMVKQGSLELKDGEYKLINDPFA' A
#
# COMPACT_ATOMS: atom_id res chain seq x y z
N MET A 1 13.08 5.82 21.42
CA MET A 1 11.76 5.88 20.78
C MET A 1 11.97 5.52 19.33
N ASP A 2 11.93 4.22 19.02
CA ASP A 2 12.02 3.73 17.65
C ASP A 2 10.70 4.06 16.95
N SER A 3 10.66 5.21 16.28
CA SER A 3 9.61 5.56 15.32
C SER A 3 9.77 4.72 14.05
N SER A 4 9.87 3.40 14.20
CA SER A 4 9.95 2.44 13.10
C SER A 4 8.63 2.53 12.35
N LYS A 5 8.69 3.08 11.13
CA LYS A 5 7.50 3.20 10.28
C LYS A 5 7.14 1.80 9.80
N THR A 6 6.09 1.25 10.37
CA THR A 6 5.55 -0.07 10.05
C THR A 6 4.59 0.02 8.88
N LEU A 7 4.54 -1.06 8.09
CA LEU A 7 3.56 -1.19 7.04
C LEU A 7 2.18 -1.36 7.70
N THR A 8 1.27 -0.45 7.37
CA THR A 8 -0.11 -0.47 7.88
C THR A 8 -1.07 -0.17 6.73
N GLU A 9 -2.32 -0.59 6.87
CA GLU A 9 -3.38 -0.26 5.90
C GLU A 9 -3.51 1.27 5.76
N ARG A 10 -3.39 2.00 6.87
CA ARG A 10 -3.42 3.47 6.88
C ARG A 10 -2.26 4.10 6.09
N PHE A 11 -1.07 3.50 6.16
CA PHE A 11 0.07 3.92 5.34
C PHE A 11 -0.22 3.68 3.85
N LEU A 12 -0.73 2.50 3.50
CA LEU A 12 -1.09 2.16 2.12
C LEU A 12 -2.14 3.13 1.57
N VAL A 13 -3.22 3.36 2.32
CA VAL A 13 -4.26 4.32 1.96
C VAL A 13 -3.68 5.72 1.74
N ALA A 14 -2.80 6.19 2.62
CA ALA A 14 -2.14 7.49 2.45
C ALA A 14 -1.26 7.54 1.20
N LEU A 15 -0.61 6.43 0.84
CA LEU A 15 0.23 6.30 -0.34
C LEU A 15 -0.62 6.33 -1.63
N PHE A 16 -1.75 5.62 -1.65
CA PHE A 16 -2.73 5.70 -2.75
C PHE A 16 -3.34 7.09 -2.89
N ARG A 17 -3.71 7.74 -1.78
CA ARG A 17 -4.22 9.13 -1.78
C ARG A 17 -3.20 10.15 -2.26
N ARG A 18 -1.91 9.90 -2.02
CA ARG A 18 -0.80 10.77 -2.50
C ARG A 18 -0.43 10.49 -3.95
N GLY A 19 -0.65 9.27 -4.42
CA GLY A 19 -0.45 8.88 -5.81
C GLY A 19 -1.31 9.75 -6.72
N GLN A 20 -0.70 10.33 -7.75
CA GLN A 20 -1.44 11.09 -8.77
C GLN A 20 -2.17 10.17 -9.76
N ALA A 21 -1.74 8.91 -9.85
CA ALA A 21 -2.34 7.92 -10.73
C ALA A 21 -3.43 7.12 -10.01
N PRO A 22 -4.54 6.79 -10.71
CA PRO A 22 -5.61 5.99 -10.14
C PRO A 22 -5.19 4.55 -9.87
N TYR A 23 -4.28 3.99 -10.66
CA TYR A 23 -3.67 2.69 -10.46
C TYR A 23 -2.18 2.87 -10.21
N LEU A 24 -1.65 2.19 -9.21
CA LEU A 24 -0.25 2.23 -8.82
C LEU A 24 0.36 0.84 -8.97
N PRO A 25 1.46 0.69 -9.72
CA PRO A 25 2.14 -0.59 -9.85
C PRO A 25 2.80 -0.99 -8.52
N ILE A 26 2.89 -2.29 -8.26
CA ILE A 26 3.53 -2.81 -7.04
C ILE A 26 4.97 -2.34 -6.86
N SER A 27 5.71 -2.14 -7.96
CA SER A 27 7.07 -1.61 -7.95
C SER A 27 7.12 -0.22 -7.34
N TYR A 28 6.17 0.65 -7.68
CA TYR A 28 6.06 1.99 -7.10
C TYR A 28 5.72 1.93 -5.61
N LEU A 29 4.75 1.09 -5.24
CA LEU A 29 4.37 0.90 -3.83
C LEU A 29 5.55 0.40 -2.99
N LYS A 30 6.33 -0.53 -3.54
CA LYS A 30 7.54 -1.06 -2.92
C LYS A 30 8.62 0.01 -2.79
N GLU A 31 8.88 0.77 -3.85
CA GLU A 31 9.89 1.83 -3.83
C GLU A 31 9.55 2.93 -2.82
N GLN A 32 8.28 3.36 -2.75
CA GLN A 32 7.83 4.34 -1.76
C GLN A 32 7.82 3.75 -0.34
N GLY A 33 7.47 2.47 -0.21
CA GLY A 33 7.57 1.72 1.03
C GLY A 33 9.01 1.66 1.55
N ASP A 34 9.97 1.25 0.73
CA ASP A 34 11.38 1.09 1.10
C ASP A 34 12.05 2.41 1.54
N LYS A 35 11.56 3.56 1.05
CA LYS A 35 12.04 4.89 1.46
C LYS A 35 11.61 5.29 2.86
N VAL A 36 10.49 4.74 3.33
CA VAL A 36 9.78 5.23 4.52
C VAL A 36 9.76 4.18 5.61
N LEU A 37 9.51 2.94 5.26
CA LEU A 37 9.32 1.81 6.15
C LEU A 37 10.65 1.25 6.65
N SER A 38 10.60 0.54 7.77
CA SER A 38 11.75 -0.21 8.27
C SER A 38 12.10 -1.38 7.34
N LYS A 39 13.39 -1.76 7.31
CA LYS A 39 13.86 -2.90 6.51
C LYS A 39 13.04 -4.16 6.82
N GLY A 40 12.58 -4.84 5.77
CA GLY A 40 11.78 -6.08 5.86
C GLY A 40 10.27 -5.86 5.95
N GLU A 41 9.79 -4.62 6.14
CA GLU A 41 8.34 -4.34 6.14
C GLU A 41 7.74 -4.42 4.74
N THR A 42 8.53 -4.10 3.70
CA THR A 42 8.11 -4.22 2.30
C THR A 42 7.95 -5.66 1.83
N ASP A 43 8.46 -6.65 2.56
CA ASP A 43 8.20 -8.07 2.27
C ASP A 43 6.73 -8.43 2.57
N LYS A 44 6.11 -7.73 3.53
CA LYS A 44 4.69 -7.88 3.88
C LYS A 44 3.75 -7.12 2.95
N LEU A 45 4.29 -6.26 2.09
CA LEU A 45 3.53 -5.38 1.20
C LEU A 45 2.56 -6.16 0.33
N LEU A 46 3.05 -7.22 -0.32
CA LEU A 46 2.27 -8.02 -1.24
C LEU A 46 1.13 -8.76 -0.53
N THR A 47 1.40 -9.27 0.69
CA THR A 47 0.39 -9.89 1.55
C THR A 47 -0.70 -8.88 1.92
N MET A 48 -0.34 -7.71 2.43
CA MET A 48 -1.32 -6.69 2.82
C MET A 48 -2.14 -6.17 1.63
N LEU A 49 -1.51 -5.94 0.48
CA LEU A 49 -2.22 -5.56 -0.74
C LEU A 49 -3.24 -6.64 -1.13
N THR A 50 -2.86 -7.91 -1.05
CA THR A 50 -3.76 -9.03 -1.36
C THR A 50 -4.93 -9.11 -0.38
N GLU A 51 -4.69 -8.88 0.92
CA GLU A 51 -5.74 -8.84 1.93
C GLU A 51 -6.71 -7.68 1.70
N MET A 52 -6.19 -6.49 1.41
CA MET A 52 -7.02 -5.32 1.11
C MET A 52 -7.82 -5.48 -0.19
N VAL A 53 -7.29 -6.22 -1.19
CA VAL A 53 -8.07 -6.60 -2.38
C VAL A 53 -9.20 -7.55 -2.00
N LYS A 54 -8.94 -8.57 -1.18
CA LYS A 54 -9.97 -9.51 -0.70
C LYS A 54 -11.06 -8.83 0.14
N GLN A 55 -10.70 -7.81 0.91
CA GLN A 55 -11.64 -7.00 1.68
C GLN A 55 -12.46 -6.03 0.82
N GLY A 56 -12.13 -5.86 -0.47
CA GLY A 56 -12.78 -4.90 -1.36
C GLY A 56 -12.33 -3.45 -1.15
N SER A 57 -11.23 -3.22 -0.44
CA SER A 57 -10.61 -1.90 -0.27
C SER A 57 -9.76 -1.52 -1.49
N LEU A 58 -9.08 -2.51 -2.09
CA LEU A 58 -8.26 -2.33 -3.28
C LEU A 58 -8.83 -3.11 -4.48
N GLU A 59 -8.60 -2.58 -5.68
CA GLU A 59 -8.81 -3.27 -6.94
C GLU A 59 -7.44 -3.60 -7.55
N LEU A 60 -7.25 -4.86 -7.96
CA LEU A 60 -6.08 -5.31 -8.70
C LEU A 60 -6.43 -5.42 -10.18
N LYS A 61 -5.71 -4.69 -11.04
CA LYS A 61 -5.89 -4.71 -12.49
C LYS A 61 -4.53 -4.65 -13.17
N ASP A 62 -4.23 -5.61 -14.04
CA ASP A 62 -2.99 -5.67 -14.83
C ASP A 62 -1.69 -5.55 -14.01
N GLY A 63 -1.70 -6.04 -12.75
CA GLY A 63 -0.54 -5.94 -11.84
C GLY A 63 -0.42 -4.60 -11.10
N GLU A 64 -1.40 -3.71 -11.28
CA GLU A 64 -1.51 -2.44 -10.59
C GLU A 64 -2.67 -2.44 -9.59
N TYR A 65 -2.53 -1.65 -8.54
CA TYR A 65 -3.50 -1.57 -7.45
C TYR A 65 -4.15 -0.20 -7.44
N LYS A 66 -5.45 -0.16 -7.16
CA LYS A 66 -6.20 1.07 -6.97
C LYS A 66 -6.98 1.03 -5.67
N LEU A 67 -6.96 2.13 -4.91
CA LEU A 67 -7.86 2.30 -3.79
C LEU A 67 -9.28 2.58 -4.31
N ILE A 68 -10.20 1.65 -4.05
CA ILE A 68 -11.61 1.76 -4.46
C ILE A 68 -12.53 2.04 -3.28
N ASN A 69 -12.15 1.57 -2.09
CA ASN A 69 -12.86 1.83 -0.86
C ASN A 69 -11.86 2.13 0.24
N ASP A 70 -12.09 3.25 0.95
CA ASP A 70 -11.21 3.67 2.02
C ASP A 70 -11.82 3.26 3.37
N PRO A 71 -11.25 2.26 4.07
CA PRO A 71 -11.80 1.79 5.33
C PRO A 71 -11.64 2.78 6.48
N PHE A 72 -10.95 3.91 6.28
CA PHE A 72 -10.69 4.94 7.29
C PHE A 72 -11.34 6.30 6.96
N ALA A 73 -12.12 6.39 5.88
CA ALA A 73 -12.82 7.62 5.48
C ALA A 73 -14.12 7.86 6.26
#